data_AF-A0A317ZG26-F1
#
_entry.id   AF-A0A317ZG26-F1
#
_cell.length_a   1.000
_cell.length_b   1.000
_cell.length_c   1.000
_cell.angle_alpha   90.00
_cell.angle_beta   90.00
_cell.angle_gamma   90.00
#
_symmetry.space_group_name_H-M   'P 1'
#
loop_
_entity.id
_entity.type
_entity.pdbx_description
1 polymer ?
#
loop_
_entity_poly.entity_id
_entity_poly.type
_entity_poly.pdbx_seq_one_letter_code
_entity_poly.pdbx_strand_id
1 'polypeptide(L)'
;LTMFIIWQKQLPLTSLIESFYVLTWLILTITFVMSVLRQSEFMIAFLNVIGFVFMTIHTFHPRQFKLDGARLTALNELLFFHISLALLSYVVFAVAFVNAIIYLIQYRNLKEKRFTQNFFRMSSIATLEKLVFYSSLIGVIFMFISLVLGIQWGMVSIGYDIFLDLKVISSI
;
A
#
# COMPACT_ATOMS: atom_id res chain seq x y z
N LEU A 1 -10.13 -6.96 -11.50
CA LEU A 1 -9.43 -8.01 -10.73
C LEU A 1 -9.90 -9.43 -11.09
N THR A 2 -11.20 -9.73 -10.96
CA THR A 2 -11.77 -11.07 -11.22
C THR A 2 -11.51 -11.59 -12.64
N MET A 3 -11.68 -10.76 -13.66
CA MET A 3 -11.35 -11.11 -15.07
C MET A 3 -9.88 -11.53 -15.27
N PHE A 4 -8.92 -10.89 -14.59
CA PHE A 4 -7.50 -11.23 -14.68
C PHE A 4 -7.21 -12.61 -14.07
N ILE A 5 -7.81 -12.87 -12.89
CA ILE A 5 -7.68 -14.16 -12.19
C ILE A 5 -8.27 -15.30 -13.02
N ILE A 6 -9.43 -15.07 -13.64
CA ILE A 6 -10.12 -16.06 -14.48
C ILE A 6 -9.30 -16.39 -15.73
N TRP A 7 -8.68 -15.38 -16.36
CA TRP A 7 -7.92 -15.57 -17.59
C TRP A 7 -6.52 -16.15 -17.39
N GLN A 8 -5.78 -15.69 -16.38
CA GLN A 8 -4.40 -16.16 -16.15
C GLN A 8 -4.31 -17.38 -15.22
N LYS A 9 -5.40 -17.73 -14.53
CA LYS A 9 -5.43 -18.77 -13.47
C LYS A 9 -4.36 -18.56 -12.38
N GLN A 10 -3.88 -17.33 -12.23
CA GLN A 10 -2.82 -16.94 -11.31
C GLN A 10 -3.20 -15.64 -10.61
N LEU A 11 -2.75 -15.51 -9.35
CA LEU A 11 -2.94 -14.28 -8.59
C LEU A 11 -1.87 -13.27 -9.00
N PRO A 12 -2.23 -11.99 -9.25
CA PRO A 12 -1.32 -10.91 -9.65
C PRO A 12 -0.43 -10.46 -8.48
N LEU A 13 0.39 -11.36 -7.94
CA LEU A 13 1.28 -11.11 -6.79
C LEU A 13 2.72 -11.55 -7.10
N THR A 14 2.98 -11.98 -8.32
CA THR A 14 4.23 -12.66 -8.68
C THR A 14 5.28 -11.68 -9.21
N SER A 15 4.80 -10.54 -9.69
CA SER A 15 5.63 -9.45 -10.20
C SER A 15 5.39 -8.16 -9.42
N LEU A 16 6.44 -7.33 -9.33
CA LEU A 16 6.35 -5.96 -8.81
C LEU A 16 5.31 -5.13 -9.57
N ILE A 17 5.19 -5.35 -10.88
CA ILE A 17 4.24 -4.64 -11.74
C ILE A 17 2.81 -5.04 -11.40
N GLU A 18 2.55 -6.33 -11.20
CA GLU A 18 1.24 -6.83 -10.79
C GLU A 18 0.85 -6.32 -9.39
N SER A 19 1.84 -6.17 -8.51
CA SER A 19 1.64 -5.60 -7.17
C SER A 19 1.12 -4.15 -7.23
N PHE A 20 1.56 -3.33 -8.20
CA PHE A 20 1.00 -1.98 -8.40
C PHE A 20 -0.46 -2.00 -8.84
N TYR A 21 -0.86 -2.98 -9.65
CA TYR A 21 -2.27 -3.18 -10.00
C TYR A 21 -3.11 -3.56 -8.77
N VAL A 22 -2.62 -4.48 -7.94
CA VAL A 22 -3.32 -4.85 -6.69
C VAL A 22 -3.39 -3.66 -5.72
N LEU A 23 -2.30 -2.91 -5.55
CA LEU A 23 -2.28 -1.68 -4.74
C LEU A 23 -3.31 -0.66 -5.21
N THR A 24 -3.44 -0.47 -6.53
CA THR A 24 -4.45 0.42 -7.11
C THR A 24 -5.86 -0.02 -6.67
N TRP A 25 -6.19 -1.30 -6.81
CA TRP A 25 -7.50 -1.82 -6.42
C TRP A 25 -7.77 -1.72 -4.92
N LEU A 26 -6.76 -1.98 -4.08
CA LEU A 26 -6.88 -1.81 -2.63
C LEU A 26 -7.08 -0.34 -2.26
N ILE A 27 -6.36 0.58 -2.90
CA ILE A 27 -6.54 2.03 -2.70
C ILE A 27 -7.94 2.46 -3.12
N LEU A 28 -8.44 2.02 -4.28
CA LEU A 28 -9.80 2.34 -4.73
C LEU A 28 -10.87 1.78 -3.78
N THR A 29 -10.62 0.60 -3.22
CA THR A 29 -11.54 -0.03 -2.26
C THR A 29 -11.55 0.74 -0.93
N ILE A 30 -10.38 1.09 -0.40
CA ILE A 30 -10.32 1.86 0.85
C ILE A 30 -10.89 3.27 0.67
N THR A 31 -10.66 3.93 -0.47
CA THR A 31 -11.23 5.25 -0.73
C THR A 31 -12.75 5.20 -0.87
N PHE A 32 -13.28 4.13 -1.48
CA PHE A 32 -14.72 3.89 -1.51
C PHE A 32 -15.30 3.70 -0.09
N VAL A 33 -14.69 2.84 0.73
CA VAL A 33 -15.11 2.64 2.13
C VAL A 33 -15.06 3.96 2.91
N MET A 34 -13.97 4.72 2.77
CA MET A 34 -13.81 6.03 3.41
C MET A 34 -14.85 7.06 2.95
N SER A 35 -15.26 7.01 1.68
CA SER A 35 -16.35 7.83 1.14
C SER A 35 -17.68 7.51 1.82
N VAL A 36 -17.97 6.23 2.04
CA VAL A 36 -19.18 5.79 2.77
C VAL A 36 -19.12 6.22 4.24
N LEU A 37 -17.93 6.18 4.85
CA LEU A 37 -17.69 6.64 6.22
C LEU A 37 -17.63 8.18 6.37
N ARG A 38 -18.00 8.94 5.32
CA ARG A 38 -18.03 10.42 5.28
C ARG A 38 -16.71 11.07 5.70
N GLN A 39 -15.58 10.46 5.35
CA GLN A 39 -14.28 11.09 5.54
C GLN A 39 -14.08 12.27 4.59
N SER A 40 -13.04 13.09 4.85
CA SER A 40 -12.78 14.30 4.06
C SER A 40 -12.52 13.98 2.58
N GLU A 41 -13.20 14.70 1.69
CA GLU A 41 -13.05 14.59 0.23
C GLU A 41 -11.60 14.83 -0.22
N PHE A 42 -10.86 15.68 0.50
CA PHE A 42 -9.44 15.92 0.22
C PHE A 42 -8.61 14.65 0.38
N MET A 43 -8.83 13.91 1.47
CA MET A 43 -8.11 12.66 1.72
C MET A 43 -8.41 11.61 0.65
N ILE A 44 -9.68 11.48 0.27
CA ILE A 44 -10.11 10.59 -0.81
C ILE A 44 -9.44 10.98 -2.14
N ALA A 45 -9.40 12.28 -2.46
CA ALA A 45 -8.76 12.77 -3.68
C ALA A 45 -7.25 12.47 -3.71
N PHE A 46 -6.52 12.77 -2.63
CA PHE A 46 -5.08 12.49 -2.55
C PHE A 46 -4.76 11.00 -2.66
N LEU A 47 -5.54 10.14 -2.00
CA LEU A 47 -5.38 8.69 -2.13
C LEU A 47 -5.66 8.20 -3.56
N ASN A 48 -6.70 8.72 -4.21
CA ASN A 48 -6.99 8.37 -5.60
C ASN A 48 -5.89 8.84 -6.57
N VAL A 49 -5.22 9.96 -6.31
CA VAL A 49 -4.02 10.38 -7.07
C VAL A 49 -2.91 9.35 -6.94
N ILE A 50 -2.64 8.85 -5.73
CA ILE A 50 -1.64 7.78 -5.51
C ILE A 50 -2.04 6.51 -6.28
N GLY A 51 -3.30 6.10 -6.20
CA GLY A 51 -3.83 4.96 -6.96
C GLY A 51 -3.68 5.15 -8.47
N PHE A 52 -3.94 6.36 -8.98
CA PHE A 52 -3.78 6.69 -10.39
C PHE A 52 -2.31 6.61 -10.84
N VAL A 53 -1.36 7.05 -10.02
CA VAL A 53 0.08 6.91 -10.30
C VAL A 53 0.46 5.44 -10.43
N PHE A 54 0.04 4.59 -9.49
CA PHE A 54 0.32 3.14 -9.57
C PHE A 54 -0.33 2.49 -10.79
N MET A 55 -1.57 2.86 -11.11
CA MET A 55 -2.25 2.36 -12.30
C MET A 55 -1.55 2.77 -13.60
N THR A 56 -1.05 4.01 -13.65
CA THR A 56 -0.28 4.54 -14.76
C THR A 56 1.00 3.73 -14.96
N ILE A 57 1.77 3.51 -13.87
CA ILE A 57 2.99 2.69 -13.91
C ILE A 57 2.70 1.29 -14.44
N HIS A 58 1.63 0.64 -13.93
CA HIS A 58 1.23 -0.69 -14.41
C HIS A 58 0.82 -0.68 -15.89
N THR A 59 0.05 0.32 -16.33
CA THR A 59 -0.52 0.39 -17.68
C THR A 59 0.53 0.67 -18.75
N PHE A 60 1.48 1.55 -18.47
CA PHE A 60 2.54 1.92 -19.40
C PHE A 60 3.79 1.05 -19.28
N HIS A 61 3.78 0.04 -18.40
CA HIS A 61 4.87 -0.93 -18.35
C HIS A 61 4.92 -1.74 -19.65
N PRO A 62 6.06 -1.81 -20.36
CA PRO A 62 6.18 -2.62 -21.57
C PRO A 62 5.84 -4.07 -21.23
N ARG A 63 4.79 -4.62 -21.86
CA ARG A 63 4.41 -6.02 -21.66
C ARG A 63 5.53 -6.90 -22.20
N GLN A 64 6.44 -7.33 -21.33
CA GLN A 64 7.29 -8.46 -21.62
C GLN A 64 6.41 -9.70 -21.53
N PHE A 65 5.92 -10.19 -22.67
CA PHE A 65 5.35 -11.52 -22.80
C PHE A 65 6.46 -12.55 -22.56
N LYS A 66 6.90 -12.70 -21.31
CA LYS A 66 7.69 -13.85 -20.90
C LYS A 66 6.72 -14.97 -20.62
N LEU A 67 6.57 -15.86 -21.59
CA LEU A 67 6.04 -17.21 -21.43
C LEU A 67 7.04 -18.04 -20.61
N ASP A 68 7.42 -17.59 -19.42
CA ASP A 68 8.17 -18.42 -18.48
C ASP A 68 7.15 -19.19 -17.65
N GLY A 69 6.60 -20.24 -18.27
CA GLY A 69 5.68 -21.22 -17.67
C GLY A 69 6.31 -22.08 -16.56
N ALA A 70 7.27 -21.55 -15.80
CA ALA A 70 8.11 -22.31 -14.87
C ALA A 70 8.46 -21.60 -13.55
N ARG A 71 7.73 -20.57 -13.11
CA ARG A 71 8.03 -19.90 -11.82
C ARG A 71 6.95 -19.98 -10.74
N LEU A 72 5.79 -20.57 -11.04
CA LEU A 72 4.63 -20.57 -10.15
C LEU A 72 4.27 -21.92 -9.53
N THR A 73 5.16 -22.91 -9.59
CA THR A 73 4.91 -24.21 -8.95
C THR A 73 5.23 -24.22 -7.45
N ALA A 74 5.61 -23.07 -6.87
CA ALA A 74 5.89 -22.93 -5.44
C ALA A 74 5.28 -21.64 -4.88
N LEU A 75 3.98 -21.41 -5.08
CA LEU A 75 3.24 -20.51 -4.18
C LEU A 75 3.11 -21.22 -2.84
N ASN A 76 4.17 -21.17 -2.03
CA ASN A 76 4.10 -21.58 -0.65
C ASN A 76 3.10 -20.64 0.05
N GLU A 77 2.15 -21.17 0.83
CA GLU A 77 1.09 -20.38 1.49
C GLU A 77 1.67 -19.18 2.26
N LEU A 78 2.85 -19.37 2.85
CA LEU A 78 3.64 -18.35 3.54
C LEU A 78 3.97 -17.11 2.67
N LEU A 79 4.41 -17.31 1.42
CA LEU A 79 4.79 -16.22 0.52
C LEU A 79 3.57 -15.38 0.14
N PHE A 80 2.43 -16.05 -0.06
CA PHE A 80 1.16 -15.36 -0.32
C PHE A 80 0.77 -14.45 0.85
N PHE A 81 0.84 -14.95 2.09
CA PHE A 81 0.55 -14.15 3.28
C PHE A 81 1.55 -12.99 3.46
N HIS A 82 2.84 -13.23 3.23
CA HIS A 82 3.88 -12.20 3.27
C HIS A 82 3.55 -11.01 2.35
N ILE A 83 3.32 -11.29 1.07
CA ILE A 83 3.05 -10.25 0.05
C ILE A 83 1.73 -9.55 0.38
N SER A 84 0.69 -10.29 0.75
CA SER A 84 -0.60 -9.70 1.10
C SER A 84 -0.51 -8.72 2.28
N LEU A 85 0.21 -9.09 3.35
CA LEU A 85 0.43 -8.21 4.50
C LEU A 85 1.29 -6.99 4.14
N ALA A 86 2.31 -7.14 3.29
CA ALA A 86 3.11 -6.01 2.81
C ALA A 86 2.25 -5.01 2.03
N LEU A 87 1.42 -5.49 1.09
CA LEU A 87 0.55 -4.63 0.29
C LEU A 87 -0.49 -3.93 1.16
N LEU A 88 -1.08 -4.63 2.14
CA LEU A 88 -2.00 -4.02 3.10
C LEU A 88 -1.30 -2.93 3.93
N SER A 89 -0.09 -3.20 4.41
CA SER A 89 0.71 -2.21 5.14
C SER A 89 0.96 -0.95 4.30
N TYR A 90 1.34 -1.09 3.02
CA TYR A 90 1.53 0.06 2.14
C TYR A 90 0.27 0.91 1.96
N VAL A 91 -0.91 0.30 1.83
CA VAL A 91 -2.16 1.04 1.72
C VAL A 91 -2.48 1.80 3.01
N VAL A 92 -2.27 1.16 4.16
CA VAL A 92 -2.46 1.81 5.47
C VAL A 92 -1.46 2.96 5.66
N PHE A 93 -0.21 2.80 5.25
CA PHE A 93 0.78 3.88 5.28
C PHE A 93 0.45 5.02 4.32
N ALA A 94 -0.12 4.72 3.15
CA ALA A 94 -0.60 5.77 2.24
C ALA A 94 -1.71 6.61 2.91
N VAL A 95 -2.62 5.96 3.66
CA VAL A 95 -3.64 6.67 4.47
C VAL A 95 -2.97 7.53 5.55
N ALA A 96 -1.97 7.01 6.26
CA ALA A 96 -1.22 7.76 7.27
C ALA A 96 -0.54 9.00 6.67
N PHE A 97 0.15 8.80 5.55
CA PHE A 97 0.87 9.84 4.81
C PHE A 97 -0.07 10.97 4.35
N VAL A 98 -1.20 10.62 3.73
CA VAL A 98 -2.19 11.62 3.28
C VAL A 98 -2.77 12.38 4.47
N ASN A 99 -3.12 11.71 5.57
CA ASN A 99 -3.61 12.39 6.77
C ASN A 99 -2.54 13.29 7.40
N ALA A 100 -1.26 12.91 7.34
CA ALA A 100 -0.16 13.74 7.82
C ALA A 100 0.02 15.01 6.98
N ILE A 101 -0.13 14.93 5.65
CA ILE A 101 -0.13 16.11 4.77
C ILE A 101 -1.29 17.05 5.16
N ILE A 102 -2.50 16.51 5.31
CA ILE A 102 -3.68 17.32 5.66
C ILE A 102 -3.51 17.93 7.06
N TYR A 103 -2.95 17.18 8.01
CA TYR A 103 -2.60 17.67 9.35
C TYR A 103 -1.67 18.89 9.26
N LEU A 104 -0.59 18.81 8.48
CA LEU A 104 0.37 19.91 8.31
C LEU A 104 -0.29 21.13 7.67
N ILE A 105 -1.16 20.93 6.67
CA ILE A 105 -1.92 22.01 6.04
C ILE A 105 -2.85 22.69 7.05
N GLN A 106 -3.62 21.91 7.82
CA GLN A 106 -4.55 22.44 8.83
C GLN A 106 -3.82 23.13 9.97
N TYR A 107 -2.70 22.58 10.42
CA TYR A 107 -1.86 23.18 11.44
C TYR A 107 -1.31 24.55 10.98
N ARG A 108 -0.82 24.64 9.74
CA ARG A 108 -0.37 25.91 9.16
C ARG A 108 -1.52 26.92 9.04
N ASN A 109 -2.69 26.49 8.55
CA ASN A 109 -3.86 27.37 8.43
C ASN A 109 -4.29 27.93 9.78
N LEU A 110 -4.26 27.12 10.84
CA LEU A 110 -4.57 27.57 12.20
C LEU A 110 -3.55 28.61 12.71
N LYS A 111 -2.26 28.33 12.53
CA LYS A 111 -1.17 29.24 12.94
C LYS A 111 -1.23 30.58 12.21
N GLU A 112 -1.58 30.58 10.93
CA GLU A 112 -1.71 31.77 10.09
C GLU A 112 -3.11 32.41 10.15
N LYS A 113 -4.02 31.90 10.99
CA LYS A 113 -5.42 32.35 11.13
C LYS A 113 -6.20 32.38 9.80
N ARG A 114 -5.90 31.46 8.87
CA ARG A 114 -6.53 31.34 7.55
C ARG A 114 -7.78 30.46 7.61
N PHE A 115 -8.89 31.03 8.06
CA PHE A 115 -10.18 30.34 8.18
C PHE A 115 -10.97 30.34 6.86
N THR A 116 -10.44 29.66 5.84
CA THR A 116 -11.11 29.53 4.54
C THR A 116 -12.23 28.48 4.57
N GLN A 117 -13.12 28.45 3.57
CA GLN A 117 -14.15 27.41 3.48
C GLN A 117 -13.55 25.99 3.42
N ASN A 118 -12.35 25.84 2.85
CA ASN A 118 -11.63 24.56 2.82
C ASN A 118 -11.15 24.13 4.21
N PHE A 119 -10.81 25.07 5.11
CA PHE A 119 -10.43 24.78 6.49
C PHE A 119 -11.56 24.06 7.25
N PHE A 120 -12.81 24.49 7.05
CA PHE A 120 -13.98 23.90 7.71
C PHE A 120 -14.44 22.57 7.09
N ARG A 121 -14.06 22.28 5.84
CA ARG A 121 -14.36 21.01 5.15
C ARG A 121 -13.37 19.90 5.50
N MET A 122 -12.20 20.25 6.00
CA MET A 122 -11.18 19.29 6.43
C MET A 122 -11.45 18.83 7.86
N SER A 123 -10.98 17.63 8.20
CA SER A 123 -11.06 17.10 9.56
C SER A 123 -10.30 17.98 10.55
N SER A 124 -10.70 17.93 11.83
CA SER A 124 -10.02 18.67 12.88
C SER A 124 -8.58 18.18 13.08
N ILE A 125 -7.69 19.05 13.57
CA ILE A 125 -6.28 18.71 13.84
C ILE A 125 -6.18 17.50 14.78
N ALA A 126 -6.99 17.45 15.84
CA ALA A 126 -7.00 16.34 16.79
C ALA A 126 -7.49 15.02 16.16
N THR A 127 -8.43 15.08 15.22
CA THR A 127 -8.88 13.90 14.46
C THR A 127 -7.78 13.40 13.53
N LEU A 128 -7.12 14.32 12.81
CA LEU A 128 -6.04 13.99 11.88
C LEU A 128 -4.85 13.38 12.62
N GLU A 129 -4.49 13.92 13.78
CA GLU A 129 -3.43 13.37 14.64
C GLU A 129 -3.71 11.92 15.05
N LYS A 130 -4.93 11.64 15.52
CA LYS A 130 -5.35 10.27 15.85
C LYS A 130 -5.31 9.35 14.64
N LEU A 131 -5.81 9.82 13.49
CA LEU A 131 -5.80 9.03 12.26
C LEU A 131 -4.36 8.71 11.84
N VAL A 132 -3.45 9.68 11.85
CA VAL A 132 -2.03 9.46 11.55
C VAL A 132 -1.42 8.46 12.51
N PHE A 133 -1.65 8.61 13.82
CA PHE A 133 -1.11 7.70 14.83
C PHE A 133 -1.59 6.26 14.64
N TYR A 134 -2.91 6.04 14.58
CA TYR A 134 -3.47 4.69 14.48
C TYR A 134 -3.16 4.03 13.14
N SER A 135 -3.24 4.76 12.04
CA SER A 135 -2.86 4.21 10.73
C SER A 135 -1.38 3.86 10.68
N SER A 136 -0.48 4.73 11.18
CA SER A 136 0.95 4.41 11.24
C SER A 136 1.22 3.17 12.10
N LEU A 137 0.56 3.06 13.27
CA LEU A 137 0.71 1.91 14.15
C LEU A 137 0.25 0.61 13.48
N ILE A 138 -0.93 0.60 12.87
CA ILE A 138 -1.46 -0.57 12.15
C ILE A 138 -0.55 -0.93 10.98
N GLY A 139 -0.10 0.06 10.21
CA GLY A 139 0.83 -0.13 9.10
C GLY A 139 2.13 -0.79 9.55
N VAL A 140 2.72 -0.32 10.66
CA VAL A 140 3.94 -0.90 11.25
C VAL A 140 3.70 -2.33 11.71
N ILE A 141 2.58 -2.63 12.36
CA ILE A 141 2.26 -4.01 12.79
C ILE A 141 2.17 -4.95 11.59
N PHE A 142 1.45 -4.55 10.53
CA PHE A 142 1.35 -5.37 9.31
C PHE A 142 2.69 -5.53 8.60
N MET A 143 3.49 -4.46 8.54
CA MET A 143 4.83 -4.51 7.94
C MET A 143 5.75 -5.45 8.72
N PHE A 144 5.72 -5.37 10.05
CA PHE A 144 6.53 -6.20 10.92
C PHE A 144 6.21 -7.69 10.73
N ILE A 145 4.91 -8.04 10.78
CA ILE A 145 4.49 -9.44 10.55
C ILE A 145 4.90 -9.89 9.15
N SER A 146 4.71 -9.04 8.13
CA SER A 146 5.15 -9.35 6.77
C SER A 146 6.65 -9.63 6.71
N LEU A 147 7.49 -8.77 7.28
CA LEU A 147 8.95 -8.96 7.29
C LEU A 147 9.36 -10.28 7.94
N VAL A 148 8.75 -10.64 9.08
CA VAL A 148 9.02 -11.92 9.75
C VAL A 148 8.69 -13.11 8.82
N LEU A 149 7.55 -13.09 8.15
CA LEU A 149 7.16 -14.14 7.19
C LEU A 149 8.10 -14.18 5.97
N GLY A 150 8.57 -13.02 5.51
CA GLY A 150 9.51 -12.90 4.40
C GLY A 150 10.88 -13.48 4.74
N ILE A 151 11.39 -13.21 5.95
CA ILE A 151 12.63 -13.79 6.46
C ILE A 151 12.49 -15.30 6.61
N GLN A 152 11.39 -15.78 7.19
CA GLN A 152 11.13 -17.22 7.32
C GLN A 152 11.08 -17.93 5.96
N TRP A 153 10.38 -17.35 4.98
CA TRP A 153 10.32 -17.90 3.63
C TRP A 153 11.70 -17.94 2.98
N GLY A 154 12.46 -16.85 3.13
CA GLY A 154 13.83 -16.78 2.66
C GLY A 154 14.63 -17.95 3.22
N MET A 155 14.69 -18.08 4.56
CA MET A 155 15.52 -19.09 5.24
C MET A 155 15.24 -20.51 4.74
N VAL A 156 13.97 -20.82 4.47
CA VAL A 156 13.55 -22.13 3.94
C VAL A 156 13.98 -22.31 2.48
N SER A 157 13.98 -21.25 1.68
CA SER A 157 14.20 -21.32 0.23
C SER A 157 15.67 -21.25 -0.18
N ILE A 158 16.49 -20.48 0.55
CA ILE A 158 17.87 -20.13 0.16
C ILE A 158 18.89 -20.48 1.28
N GLY A 159 18.44 -20.76 2.51
CA GLY A 159 19.35 -21.05 3.64
C GLY A 159 19.94 -19.78 4.29
N TYR A 160 21.08 -19.86 4.96
CA TYR A 160 21.67 -18.71 5.67
C TYR A 160 22.35 -17.67 4.76
N ASP A 161 22.54 -17.97 3.47
CA ASP A 161 23.17 -17.06 2.50
C ASP A 161 22.34 -15.79 2.21
N ILE A 162 21.11 -15.73 2.70
CA ILE A 162 20.20 -14.58 2.60
C ILE A 162 20.75 -13.38 3.37
N PHE A 163 21.47 -13.61 4.47
CA PHE A 163 22.09 -12.53 5.25
C PHE A 163 23.26 -11.88 4.51
N LEU A 164 23.75 -12.51 3.43
CA LEU A 164 24.76 -11.95 2.53
C LEU A 164 24.14 -11.25 1.31
N ASP A 165 22.82 -11.41 1.09
CA ASP A 165 22.13 -10.71 0.01
C ASP A 165 21.95 -9.22 0.38
N LEU A 166 22.60 -8.36 -0.38
CA LEU A 166 22.56 -6.90 -0.24
C LEU A 166 21.12 -6.36 -0.19
N LYS A 167 20.19 -7.03 -0.87
CA LYS A 167 18.78 -6.66 -0.88
C LYS A 167 18.13 -6.80 0.50
N VAL A 168 18.50 -7.83 1.26
CA VAL A 168 17.97 -8.10 2.60
C VAL A 168 18.55 -7.13 3.61
N ILE A 169 19.86 -6.87 3.53
CA ILE A 169 20.54 -5.89 4.39
C ILE A 169 19.94 -4.49 4.18
N SER A 170 19.63 -4.11 2.94
CA SER A 170 19.02 -2.80 2.66
C SER A 170 17.57 -2.65 3.14
N SER A 171 16.90 -3.76 3.49
CA SER A 171 15.50 -3.78 3.91
C SER A 171 15.33 -3.75 5.44
N ILE A 172 16.43 -3.85 6.21
CA ILE A 172 16.50 -3.73 7.68
C ILE A 172 16.89 -2.29 8.03
#